data_AF-L8YAG8-F1
#
_entry.id   AF-L8YAG8-F1
#
_cell.length_a   1.000
_cell.length_b   1.000
_cell.length_c   1.000
_cell.angle_alpha   90.00
_cell.angle_beta   90.00
_cell.angle_gamma   90.00
#
_symmetry.space_group_name_H-M   'P 1'
#
loop_
_entity.id
_entity.type
_entity.pdbx_description
1 polymer ?
#
loop_
_entity_poly.entity_id
_entity_poly.type
_entity_poly.pdbx_seq_one_letter_code
_entity_poly.pdbx_strand_id
1 'polypeptide(L)'
;MGGAVSAGEDNDELIDNLKEAQYIRTELVEQAFRAIDRADYYLEEFKENAYKDLAWKHGNIHLSAPCIYSEVMEALDLQPGLSFLNLGSGTGYLSSMVGLILECSQYDRVYCGAGVQKEHEEYMKNLLKVGGILVMPLEEKVRFLRN
;
A
#
# COMPACT_ATOMS: atom_id res chain seq x y z
N MET A 1 21.18 -1.67 -8.24
CA MET A 1 21.10 -2.77 -7.25
C MET A 1 19.69 -3.32 -7.30
N GLY A 2 19.43 -4.26 -8.19
CA GLY A 2 18.07 -4.77 -8.44
C GLY A 2 18.14 -5.67 -9.66
N GLY A 3 18.58 -6.90 -9.46
CA GLY A 3 18.83 -7.85 -10.54
C GLY A 3 18.23 -9.18 -10.18
N ALA A 4 17.13 -9.55 -10.83
CA ALA A 4 16.60 -10.91 -11.01
C ALA A 4 16.30 -11.81 -9.79
N VAL A 5 16.78 -11.54 -8.57
CA VAL A 5 16.72 -12.52 -7.45
C VAL A 5 15.41 -12.53 -6.66
N SER A 6 14.45 -11.66 -6.97
CA SER A 6 13.25 -11.45 -6.16
C SER A 6 12.00 -11.27 -7.04
N ALA A 7 11.83 -12.12 -8.05
CA ALA A 7 10.57 -12.23 -8.76
C ALA A 7 9.84 -13.50 -8.29
N GLY A 8 8.56 -13.39 -7.98
CA GLY A 8 7.67 -14.52 -7.67
C GLY A 8 6.60 -14.72 -8.75
N GLU A 9 5.99 -15.89 -8.78
CA GLU A 9 4.79 -16.19 -9.57
C GLU A 9 3.55 -15.48 -9.00
N ASP A 10 3.52 -15.27 -7.68
CA ASP A 10 2.49 -14.54 -6.95
C ASP A 10 3.08 -13.62 -5.85
N ASN A 11 2.19 -12.96 -5.09
CA ASN A 11 2.58 -12.08 -4.01
C ASN A 11 3.35 -12.84 -2.91
N ASP A 12 2.90 -14.04 -2.54
CA ASP A 12 3.49 -14.81 -1.45
C ASP A 12 4.92 -15.27 -1.79
N GLU A 13 5.17 -15.74 -3.01
CA GLU A 13 6.50 -16.12 -3.47
C GLU A 13 7.43 -14.90 -3.60
N LEU A 14 6.92 -13.74 -4.03
CA LEU A 14 7.67 -12.49 -3.96
C LEU A 14 8.11 -12.19 -2.52
N ILE A 15 7.22 -12.34 -1.54
CA ILE A 15 7.52 -12.08 -0.12
C ILE A 15 8.54 -13.08 0.41
N ASP A 16 8.41 -14.37 0.06
CA ASP A 16 9.38 -15.41 0.43
C ASP A 16 10.79 -15.07 -0.07
N ASN A 17 10.92 -14.68 -1.34
CA ASN A 17 12.19 -14.27 -1.91
C ASN A 17 12.80 -13.04 -1.21
N LEU A 18 11.97 -12.06 -0.84
CA LEU A 18 12.43 -10.86 -0.12
C LEU A 18 12.88 -11.19 1.32
N LYS A 19 12.25 -12.17 1.98
CA LYS A 19 12.68 -12.69 3.28
C LYS A 19 13.99 -13.47 3.19
N GLU A 20 14.10 -14.37 2.21
CA GLU A 20 15.34 -15.13 1.96
C GLU A 20 16.52 -14.18 1.68
N ALA A 21 16.27 -13.12 0.91
CA ALA A 21 17.24 -12.06 0.64
C ALA A 21 17.49 -11.09 1.83
N GLN A 22 16.85 -11.29 2.97
CA GLN A 22 16.98 -10.49 4.20
C GLN A 22 16.52 -9.03 4.10
N TYR A 23 15.68 -8.70 3.12
CA TYR A 23 15.01 -7.40 3.04
C TYR A 23 13.85 -7.28 4.03
N ILE A 24 13.07 -8.37 4.18
CA ILE A 24 12.03 -8.50 5.20
C ILE A 24 12.60 -9.32 6.35
N ARG A 25 12.55 -8.76 7.56
CA ARG A 25 13.23 -9.30 8.76
C ARG A 25 12.29 -9.48 9.94
N THR A 26 11.22 -8.69 10.00
CA THR A 26 10.25 -8.73 11.09
C THR A 26 8.92 -9.34 10.64
N GLU A 27 8.30 -10.07 11.56
CA GLU A 27 7.01 -10.74 11.34
C GLU A 27 5.90 -9.74 10.98
N LEU A 28 5.87 -8.56 11.61
CA LEU A 28 4.88 -7.51 11.31
C LEU A 28 4.98 -7.01 9.86
N VAL A 29 6.20 -6.80 9.37
CA VAL A 29 6.45 -6.36 7.99
C VAL A 29 6.03 -7.45 7.00
N GLU A 30 6.39 -8.71 7.26
CA GLU A 30 5.95 -9.83 6.44
C GLU A 30 4.43 -9.91 6.35
N GLN A 31 3.74 -9.91 7.51
CA GLN A 31 2.29 -10.04 7.56
C GLN A 31 1.60 -8.92 6.78
N ALA A 32 2.10 -7.68 6.87
CA ALA A 32 1.56 -6.56 6.12
C ALA A 32 1.73 -6.71 4.60
N PHE A 33 2.89 -7.19 4.15
CA PHE A 33 3.16 -7.46 2.73
C PHE A 33 2.29 -8.58 2.17
N ARG A 34 2.04 -9.65 2.95
CA ARG A 34 1.15 -10.74 2.52
C ARG A 34 -0.32 -10.32 2.51
N ALA A 35 -0.73 -9.47 3.44
CA ALA A 35 -2.11 -9.02 3.56
C ALA A 35 -2.55 -8.04 2.46
N ILE A 36 -1.61 -7.32 1.85
CA ILE A 36 -1.89 -6.34 0.79
C ILE A 36 -1.21 -6.78 -0.50
N ASP A 37 -1.99 -7.36 -1.41
CA ASP A 37 -1.47 -7.79 -2.70
C ASP A 37 -0.99 -6.58 -3.53
N ARG A 38 0.26 -6.65 -3.98
CA ARG A 38 0.88 -5.60 -4.78
C ARG A 38 0.19 -5.40 -6.14
N ALA A 39 -0.39 -6.44 -6.74
CA ALA A 39 -1.04 -6.37 -8.04
C ALA A 39 -2.31 -5.51 -8.05
N ASP A 40 -2.97 -5.35 -6.91
CA ASP A 40 -4.15 -4.47 -6.76
C ASP A 40 -3.81 -2.98 -6.97
N TYR A 41 -2.53 -2.63 -6.90
CA TYR A 41 -2.03 -1.27 -7.08
C TYR A 41 -1.42 -1.03 -8.47
N TYR A 42 -1.50 -2.02 -9.36
CA TYR A 42 -1.13 -1.90 -10.77
C TYR A 42 -2.36 -1.70 -11.65
N LEU A 43 -2.17 -1.07 -12.81
CA LEU A 43 -3.17 -1.13 -13.88
C LEU A 43 -3.15 -2.53 -14.50
N GLU A 44 -4.31 -3.00 -14.95
CA GLU A 44 -4.51 -4.36 -15.47
C GLU A 44 -3.46 -4.74 -16.54
N GLU A 45 -3.16 -3.83 -17.47
CA GLU A 45 -2.21 -4.02 -18.56
C GLU A 45 -0.73 -4.15 -18.11
N PHE A 46 -0.42 -3.86 -16.85
CA PHE A 46 0.94 -3.93 -16.29
C PHE A 46 1.09 -4.93 -15.15
N LYS A 47 0.04 -5.69 -14.80
CA LYS A 47 0.07 -6.65 -13.68
C LYS A 47 1.15 -7.73 -13.80
N GLU A 48 1.61 -8.04 -15.01
CA GLU A 48 2.75 -8.93 -15.26
C GLU A 48 4.07 -8.48 -14.59
N ASN A 49 4.14 -7.23 -14.11
CA ASN A 49 5.28 -6.67 -13.41
C ASN A 49 5.05 -6.51 -11.91
N ALA A 50 3.87 -6.90 -11.39
CA ALA A 50 3.50 -6.70 -9.99
C ALA A 50 4.43 -7.47 -9.04
N TYR A 51 4.74 -8.73 -9.34
CA TYR A 51 5.51 -9.62 -8.48
C TYR A 51 7.01 -9.65 -8.78
N LYS A 52 7.49 -8.64 -9.50
CA LYS A 52 8.92 -8.44 -9.76
C LYS A 52 9.43 -7.39 -8.79
N ASP A 53 10.64 -7.58 -8.28
CA ASP A 53 11.31 -6.57 -7.46
C ASP A 53 11.82 -5.38 -8.30
N LEU A 54 10.88 -4.64 -8.87
CA LEU A 54 11.12 -3.53 -9.76
C LEU A 54 10.20 -2.37 -9.37
N ALA A 55 10.75 -1.16 -9.44
CA ALA A 55 9.93 0.03 -9.41
C ALA A 55 9.12 0.11 -10.71
N TRP A 56 7.90 0.61 -10.59
CA TRP A 56 7.01 0.84 -11.73
C TRP A 56 6.49 2.26 -11.70
N LYS A 57 6.44 2.88 -12.88
CA LYS A 57 5.93 4.24 -13.05
C LYS A 57 5.18 4.35 -14.36
N HIS A 58 3.98 4.92 -14.30
CA HIS A 58 3.18 5.23 -15.47
C HIS A 58 2.49 6.59 -15.28
N GLY A 59 2.93 7.59 -16.07
CA GLY A 59 2.50 8.98 -15.88
C GLY A 59 2.83 9.49 -14.47
N ASN A 60 1.78 9.83 -13.70
CA ASN A 60 1.89 10.31 -12.32
C ASN A 60 1.82 9.18 -11.27
N ILE A 61 1.58 7.95 -11.69
CA ILE A 61 1.49 6.78 -10.81
C ILE A 61 2.89 6.20 -10.62
N HIS A 62 3.27 5.91 -9.37
CA HIS A 62 4.58 5.35 -9.02
C HIS A 62 4.44 4.33 -7.90
N LEU A 63 5.01 3.14 -8.09
CA LEU A 63 5.34 2.18 -7.06
C LEU A 63 6.86 2.01 -6.99
N SER A 64 7.42 2.11 -5.79
CA SER A 64 8.81 1.71 -5.55
C SER A 64 8.94 0.19 -5.60
N ALA A 65 10.17 -0.28 -5.78
CA ALA A 65 10.47 -1.70 -5.74
C ALA A 65 10.11 -2.29 -4.35
N PRO A 66 9.58 -3.52 -4.27
CA PRO A 66 9.30 -4.24 -3.03
C PRO A 66 10.44 -4.22 -2.00
N CYS A 67 11.70 -4.42 -2.43
CA CYS A 67 12.85 -4.36 -1.51
C CYS A 67 13.00 -2.98 -0.85
N ILE A 68 12.73 -1.90 -1.57
CA ILE A 68 12.79 -0.53 -1.04
C ILE A 68 11.70 -0.31 0.00
N TYR A 69 10.48 -0.80 -0.24
CA TYR A 69 9.42 -0.69 0.75
C TYR A 69 9.72 -1.53 2.00
N SER A 70 10.32 -2.70 1.83
CA SER A 70 10.77 -3.55 2.94
C SER A 70 11.77 -2.82 3.83
N GLU A 71 12.85 -2.29 3.24
CA GLU A 71 13.87 -1.51 3.98
C GLU A 71 13.27 -0.29 4.69
N VAL A 72 12.34 0.42 4.04
CA VAL A 72 11.67 1.58 4.65
C VAL A 72 10.84 1.15 5.86
N MET A 73 10.00 0.11 5.74
CA MET A 73 9.15 -0.31 6.86
C MET A 73 9.97 -0.88 8.02
N GLU A 74 11.04 -1.63 7.74
CA GLU A 74 11.98 -2.11 8.75
C GLU A 74 12.70 -0.96 9.47
N ALA A 75 13.09 0.10 8.73
CA ALA A 75 13.78 1.24 9.32
C ALA A 75 12.87 2.17 10.14
N LEU A 76 11.56 2.18 9.83
CA LEU A 76 10.58 3.03 10.52
C LEU A 76 10.20 2.49 11.91
N ASP A 77 10.54 1.25 12.24
CA ASP A 77 10.20 0.58 13.51
C ASP A 77 8.72 0.77 13.87
N LEU A 78 7.85 0.37 12.92
CA LEU A 78 6.41 0.57 13.01
C LEU A 78 5.83 -0.27 14.15
N GLN A 79 5.02 0.37 14.99
CA GLN A 79 4.33 -0.26 16.12
C GLN A 79 2.88 0.23 16.19
N PRO A 80 1.93 -0.60 16.67
CA PRO A 80 0.55 -0.20 16.88
C PRO A 80 0.42 1.12 17.66
N GLY A 81 -0.46 2.01 17.18
CA GLY A 81 -0.76 3.29 17.82
C GLY A 81 0.18 4.46 17.49
N LEU A 82 1.25 4.25 16.71
CA LEU A 82 2.06 5.37 16.22
C LEU A 82 1.29 6.22 15.19
N SER A 83 1.63 7.52 15.14
CA SER A 83 1.20 8.39 14.05
C SER A 83 2.20 8.30 12.89
N PHE A 84 1.72 8.15 11.66
CA PHE A 84 2.56 8.08 10.46
C PHE A 84 2.10 9.09 9.40
N LEU A 85 3.08 9.70 8.71
CA LEU A 85 2.86 10.63 7.61
C LEU A 85 3.71 10.21 6.41
N ASN A 86 3.05 9.84 5.31
CA ASN A 86 3.71 9.54 4.04
C ASN A 86 3.59 10.73 3.08
N LEU A 87 4.67 11.49 2.91
CA LEU A 87 4.74 12.61 1.98
C LEU A 87 5.03 12.12 0.56
N GLY A 88 3.99 12.12 -0.28
CA GLY A 88 4.07 11.58 -1.64
C GLY A 88 3.68 10.09 -1.68
N SER A 89 2.47 9.79 -1.22
CA SER A 89 1.98 8.40 -1.07
C SER A 89 1.85 7.61 -2.38
N GLY A 90 1.94 8.27 -3.54
CA GLY A 90 1.84 7.60 -4.85
C GLY A 90 0.51 6.86 -4.99
N THR A 91 0.58 5.55 -5.22
CA THR A 91 -0.61 4.68 -5.26
C THR A 91 -1.26 4.42 -3.90
N GLY A 92 -0.58 4.78 -2.81
CA GLY A 92 -1.01 4.46 -1.45
C GLY A 92 -0.58 3.08 -0.96
N TYR A 93 0.08 2.24 -1.78
CA TYR A 93 0.49 0.89 -1.41
C TYR A 93 1.25 0.81 -0.08
N LEU A 94 2.31 1.61 0.08
CA LEU A 94 3.05 1.71 1.35
C LEU A 94 2.17 2.17 2.50
N SER A 95 1.32 3.18 2.26
CA SER A 95 0.43 3.72 3.29
C SER A 95 -0.58 2.68 3.78
N SER A 96 -1.08 1.82 2.90
CA SER A 96 -1.98 0.72 3.24
C SER A 96 -1.30 -0.31 4.14
N MET A 97 -0.09 -0.75 3.78
CA MET A 97 0.68 -1.70 4.61
C MET A 97 1.02 -1.10 5.99
N VAL A 98 1.47 0.17 6.03
CA VAL A 98 1.73 0.84 7.30
C VAL A 98 0.45 0.99 8.13
N GLY A 99 -0.68 1.33 7.51
CA GLY A 99 -1.98 1.42 8.19
C GLY A 99 -2.37 0.13 8.91
N LEU A 100 -2.10 -1.04 8.29
CA LEU A 100 -2.30 -2.34 8.92
C LEU A 100 -1.40 -2.54 10.15
N ILE A 101 -0.09 -2.29 10.01
CA ILE A 101 0.88 -2.50 11.11
C ILE A 101 0.57 -1.60 12.30
N LEU A 102 0.15 -0.36 12.03
CA LEU A 102 -0.18 0.60 13.08
C LEU A 102 -1.47 0.28 13.83
N GLU A 103 -2.22 -0.74 13.40
CA GLU A 103 -3.58 -1.04 13.87
C GLU A 103 -4.45 0.23 13.84
N CYS A 104 -4.18 1.09 12.85
CA CYS A 104 -4.88 2.34 12.66
C CYS A 104 -6.23 2.01 12.05
N SER A 105 -7.09 1.43 12.89
CA SER A 105 -8.38 0.88 12.49
C SER A 105 -9.20 1.89 11.71
N GLN A 106 -9.09 3.18 12.09
CA GLN A 106 -9.89 4.25 11.52
C GLN A 106 -9.20 5.63 11.67
N TYR A 107 -9.51 6.55 10.76
CA TYR A 107 -8.98 7.90 10.66
C TYR A 107 -10.09 8.94 10.86
N ASP A 108 -9.74 10.07 11.46
CA ASP A 108 -10.66 11.20 11.61
C ASP A 108 -10.88 11.91 10.27
N ARG A 109 -9.85 12.03 9.43
CA ARG A 109 -9.90 12.71 8.13
C ARG A 109 -9.11 11.90 7.11
N VAL A 110 -9.74 11.54 6.01
CA VAL A 110 -9.10 10.86 4.88
C VAL A 110 -9.29 11.70 3.63
N TYR A 111 -8.20 11.98 2.94
CA TYR A 111 -8.23 12.57 1.60
C TYR A 111 -7.61 11.57 0.64
N CYS A 112 -8.39 11.12 -0.35
CA CYS A 112 -7.87 10.39 -1.49
C CYS A 112 -7.80 11.35 -2.67
N GLY A 113 -6.58 11.65 -3.14
CA GLY A 113 -6.38 12.49 -4.32
C GLY A 113 -6.56 11.74 -5.65
N ALA A 114 -6.55 10.41 -5.61
CA ALA A 114 -6.71 9.55 -6.78
C ALA A 114 -8.19 9.28 -7.08
N GLY A 115 -8.51 8.96 -8.33
CA GLY A 115 -9.87 8.55 -8.72
C GLY A 115 -10.22 7.21 -8.11
N VAL A 116 -11.37 7.14 -7.44
CA VAL A 116 -11.90 5.93 -6.78
C VAL A 116 -13.06 5.38 -7.61
N GLN A 117 -13.03 4.07 -7.87
CA GLN A 117 -14.14 3.35 -8.47
C GLN A 117 -15.21 3.02 -7.42
N LYS A 118 -16.46 2.87 -7.86
CA LYS A 118 -17.60 2.72 -6.95
C LYS A 118 -17.52 1.47 -6.08
N GLU A 119 -16.95 0.37 -6.60
CA GLU A 119 -16.76 -0.86 -5.83
C GLU A 119 -15.88 -0.66 -4.58
N HIS A 120 -14.97 0.32 -4.59
CA HIS A 120 -14.07 0.60 -3.46
C HIS A 120 -14.61 1.65 -2.48
N GLU A 121 -15.82 2.18 -2.69
CA GLU A 121 -16.39 3.22 -1.84
C GLU A 121 -16.53 2.76 -0.38
N GLU A 122 -17.04 1.54 -0.17
CA GLU A 122 -17.28 1.01 1.17
C GLU A 122 -15.98 0.74 1.92
N TYR A 123 -14.97 0.20 1.23
CA TYR A 123 -13.63 0.04 1.78
C TYR A 123 -13.07 1.38 2.28
N MET A 124 -13.15 2.43 1.45
CA MET A 124 -12.67 3.77 1.83
C MET A 124 -13.43 4.37 3.01
N LYS A 125 -14.75 4.11 3.14
CA LYS A 125 -15.55 4.55 4.30
C LYS A 125 -15.16 3.81 5.58
N ASN A 126 -14.85 2.53 5.49
CA ASN A 126 -14.45 1.72 6.66
C ASN A 126 -13.15 2.21 7.29
N LEU A 127 -12.34 2.98 6.55
CA LEU A 127 -11.17 3.70 7.07
C LEU A 127 -11.54 4.87 7.98
N LEU A 128 -12.81 5.32 8.10
CA LEU A 128 -13.18 6.47 8.92
C LEU A 128 -13.63 6.08 10.32
N LYS A 129 -13.26 6.90 11.32
CA LYS A 129 -13.89 6.83 12.66
C LYS A 129 -15.32 7.32 12.58
N VAL A 130 -16.15 6.96 13.57
CA VAL A 130 -17.44 7.62 13.76
C VAL A 130 -17.24 9.14 13.84
N GLY A 131 -17.91 9.91 12.99
CA GLY A 131 -17.72 11.36 12.84
C GLY A 131 -16.57 11.76 11.91
N GLY A 132 -15.92 10.80 11.27
CA GLY A 132 -14.84 11.00 10.31
C GLY A 132 -15.31 11.64 9.01
N ILE A 133 -14.39 12.26 8.26
CA ILE A 133 -14.67 12.87 6.96
C ILE A 133 -13.74 12.26 5.91
N LEU A 134 -14.33 11.73 4.85
CA LEU A 134 -13.64 11.26 3.65
C LEU A 134 -13.92 12.19 2.49
N VAL A 135 -12.86 12.68 1.85
CA VAL A 135 -12.92 13.45 0.62
C VAL A 135 -12.20 12.68 -0.47
N MET A 136 -12.91 12.32 -1.52
CA MET A 136 -12.33 11.60 -2.65
C MET A 136 -13.08 11.87 -3.96
N PRO A 137 -12.40 11.86 -5.12
CA PRO A 137 -13.05 11.74 -6.43
C PRO A 137 -13.63 10.32 -6.59
N LEU A 138 -14.95 10.20 -6.65
CA LEU A 138 -15.66 8.94 -6.91
C LEU A 138 -16.39 9.07 -8.25
N GLU A 139 -16.10 8.17 -9.21
CA GLU A 139 -16.66 8.23 -10.57
C GLU A 139 -16.57 9.65 -11.17
N GLU A 140 -15.35 10.23 -11.13
CA GLU A 140 -15.04 11.58 -11.64
C GLU A 140 -15.70 12.76 -10.91
N LYS A 141 -16.44 12.52 -9.82
CA LYS A 141 -17.05 13.57 -9.00
C LYS A 141 -16.46 13.58 -7.59
N VAL A 142 -16.06 14.75 -7.12
CA VAL A 142 -15.65 14.90 -5.71
C VAL A 142 -16.84 14.61 -4.80
N ARG A 143 -16.63 13.70 -3.85
CA ARG A 143 -17.59 13.33 -2.81
C ARG A 143 -17.04 13.71 -1.44
N PHE A 144 -17.96 14.11 -0.57
CA PHE A 144 -17.73 14.40 0.84
C PHE A 144 -18.58 13.42 1.64
N LEU A 145 -17.93 12.40 2.17
CA LEU A 145 -18.58 11.31 2.88
C LEU A 145 -18.28 11.41 4.37
N ARG A 146 -19.23 10.96 5.19
CA ARG A 146 -19.12 10.90 6.65
C ARG A 146 -19.52 9.51 7.12
N ASN A 147 -18.80 9.01 8.12
CA ASN A 147 -19.15 7.79 8.86
C ASN A 147 -19.81 8.17 10.18
#